data_AF-A0A5M3MM33-F1
#
_entry.id   AF-A0A5M3MM33-F1
#
_cell.length_a   1.000
_cell.length_b   1.000
_cell.length_c   1.000
_cell.angle_alpha   90.00
_cell.angle_beta   90.00
_cell.angle_gamma   90.00
#
_symmetry.space_group_name_H-M   'P 1'
#
loop_
_entity.id
_entity.type
_entity.pdbx_description
1 polymer ?
#
loop_
_entity_poly.entity_id
_entity_poly.type
_entity_poly.pdbx_seq_one_letter_code
_entity_poly.pdbx_strand_id
1 'polypeptide(L)'
;MDPFEVRMQFISLLRNLSASRDSIQKVVSYSLKYFSRCGEDLWDCIVEQCQKGTINHRINILYFLDSLCETSLLAKAHRPPPPDPSSSLNKQLLASSSSSGAGADLGSFYVDFVSRDLEKIVQCVVPEGRQGLPNLSSTKQILGNWRSKRVIDPHKIDRALSSLDARLASASTSVSLPASDAPTAHPRPHSSHQQSLLPRNEVFKRIEEDRERHKRLRERRWVQSIPNPSSVAHPVAAALGGASGLAAFLPLTEAEERELPLDVEFENEWETTSDWNEDDVEAVMEERELWIPGGGSGTTNPMNVVFRGQGGGMDLEGGTGENTVRERVPEELGEEPMDLEDTA
;
A
#
# COMPACT_ATOMS: atom_id res chain seq x y z
N MET A 1 16.07 -26.13 18.96
CA MET A 1 14.75 -26.29 19.60
C MET A 1 14.10 -27.50 19.02
N ASP A 2 13.55 -28.34 19.88
CA ASP A 2 12.77 -29.49 19.45
C ASP A 2 11.39 -29.03 18.89
N PRO A 3 10.69 -29.87 18.11
CA PRO A 3 9.42 -29.47 17.50
C PRO A 3 8.33 -29.08 18.51
N PHE A 4 8.30 -29.69 19.70
CA PHE A 4 7.30 -29.39 20.72
C PHE A 4 7.51 -28.01 21.35
N GLU A 5 8.76 -27.67 21.65
CA GLU A 5 9.18 -26.36 22.13
C GLU A 5 8.86 -25.28 21.09
N VAL A 6 9.15 -25.54 19.81
CA VAL A 6 8.83 -24.64 18.69
C VAL A 6 7.32 -24.37 18.64
N ARG A 7 6.50 -25.42 18.71
CA ARG A 7 5.04 -25.31 18.74
C ARG A 7 4.55 -24.49 19.92
N MET A 8 5.04 -24.77 21.13
CA MET A 8 4.59 -24.09 22.35
C MET A 8 4.90 -22.59 22.32
N GLN A 9 6.12 -22.24 21.91
CA GLN A 9 6.52 -20.84 21.75
C GLN A 9 5.70 -20.15 20.66
N PHE A 10 5.46 -20.84 19.54
CA PHE A 10 4.69 -20.29 18.44
C PHE A 10 3.23 -20.01 18.82
N ILE A 11 2.58 -20.91 19.56
CA ILE A 11 1.23 -20.68 20.10
C ILE A 11 1.22 -19.45 21.02
N SER A 12 2.24 -19.28 21.87
CA SER A 12 2.36 -18.09 22.72
C SER A 12 2.49 -16.80 21.90
N LEU A 13 3.27 -16.83 20.82
CA LEU A 13 3.39 -15.70 19.89
C LEU A 13 2.06 -15.41 19.19
N LEU A 14 1.37 -16.44 18.69
CA LEU A 14 0.07 -16.30 18.05
C LEU A 14 -0.96 -15.74 19.03
N ARG A 15 -1.06 -16.23 20.26
CA ARG A 15 -2.04 -15.72 21.25
C ARG A 15 -1.87 -14.24 21.59
N ASN A 16 -0.64 -13.74 21.47
CA ASN A 16 -0.30 -12.33 21.71
C ASN A 16 -0.25 -11.50 20.42
N LEU A 17 -0.68 -12.06 19.28
CA LEU A 17 -0.70 -11.36 18.00
C LEU A 17 -1.66 -10.17 18.05
N SER A 18 -1.15 -9.02 17.66
CA SER A 18 -1.86 -7.73 17.62
C SER A 18 -1.69 -7.05 16.26
N ALA A 19 -2.30 -5.88 16.08
CA ALA A 19 -2.19 -5.10 14.86
C ALA A 19 -0.80 -4.44 14.65
N SER A 20 0.08 -4.45 15.65
CA SER A 20 1.38 -3.76 15.56
C SER A 20 2.34 -4.43 14.58
N ARG A 21 3.23 -3.63 13.96
CA ARG A 21 4.24 -4.15 13.02
C ARG A 21 5.10 -5.23 13.64
N ASP A 22 5.60 -4.95 14.83
CA ASP A 22 6.62 -5.78 15.47
C ASP A 22 6.01 -7.11 15.93
N SER A 23 4.75 -7.09 16.37
CA SER A 23 4.01 -8.32 16.69
C SER A 23 3.92 -9.22 15.46
N ILE A 24 3.43 -8.68 14.33
CA ILE A 24 3.29 -9.43 13.07
C ILE A 24 4.66 -9.94 12.57
N GLN A 25 5.67 -9.06 12.47
CA GLN A 25 6.98 -9.43 11.94
C GLN A 25 7.70 -10.47 12.81
N LYS A 26 7.52 -10.41 14.13
CA LYS A 26 8.06 -11.42 15.04
C LYS A 26 7.47 -12.80 14.75
N VAL A 27 6.16 -12.91 14.53
CA VAL A 27 5.52 -14.18 14.18
C VAL A 27 5.96 -14.66 12.80
N VAL A 28 5.98 -13.78 11.79
CA VAL A 28 6.43 -14.10 10.42
C VAL A 28 7.86 -14.65 10.41
N SER A 29 8.77 -13.95 11.08
CA SER A 29 10.18 -14.37 11.17
C SER A 29 10.32 -15.73 11.85
N TYR A 30 9.52 -15.99 12.89
CA TYR A 30 9.51 -17.27 13.58
C TYR A 30 8.98 -18.40 12.68
N SER A 31 7.89 -18.17 11.96
CA SER A 31 7.30 -19.13 11.02
C SER A 31 8.29 -19.53 9.92
N LEU A 32 8.92 -18.56 9.27
CA LEU A 32 9.87 -18.85 8.18
C LEU A 32 11.15 -19.54 8.68
N LYS A 33 11.64 -19.15 9.86
CA LYS A 33 12.83 -19.76 10.47
C LYS A 33 12.67 -21.26 10.69
N TYR A 34 11.48 -21.72 11.08
CA TYR A 34 11.22 -23.13 11.41
C TYR A 34 10.36 -23.87 10.37
N PHE A 35 10.09 -23.25 9.21
CA PHE A 35 9.25 -23.83 8.16
C PHE A 35 9.74 -25.21 7.69
N SER A 36 11.05 -25.37 7.44
CA SER A 36 11.61 -26.60 6.86
C SER A 36 11.45 -27.85 7.75
N ARG A 37 11.28 -27.67 9.06
CA ARG A 37 11.13 -28.77 10.02
C ARG A 37 9.72 -28.90 10.58
N CYS A 38 9.03 -27.78 10.77
CA CYS A 38 7.76 -27.72 11.50
C CYS A 38 6.67 -26.97 10.72
N GLY A 39 6.85 -26.68 9.42
CA GLY A 39 5.94 -25.83 8.65
C GLY A 39 4.48 -26.27 8.69
N GLU A 40 4.21 -27.57 8.57
CA GLU A 40 2.85 -28.14 8.65
C GLU A 40 2.24 -28.03 10.06
N ASP A 41 2.97 -28.41 11.11
CA ASP A 41 2.48 -28.31 12.49
C ASP A 41 2.25 -26.84 12.91
N LEU A 42 3.10 -25.93 12.44
CA LEU A 42 2.90 -24.49 12.61
C LEU A 42 1.67 -24.00 11.84
N TRP A 43 1.40 -24.54 10.65
CA TRP A 43 0.18 -24.23 9.91
C TRP A 43 -1.08 -24.68 10.66
N ASP A 44 -1.07 -25.90 11.19
CA ASP A 44 -2.17 -26.41 12.01
C ASP A 44 -2.43 -25.51 13.22
N CYS A 45 -1.37 -25.03 13.88
CA CYS A 45 -1.48 -24.05 14.96
C CYS A 45 -2.15 -22.74 14.50
N ILE A 46 -1.80 -22.22 13.32
CA ILE A 46 -2.40 -20.99 12.78
C ILE A 46 -3.91 -21.19 12.57
N VAL A 47 -4.29 -22.28 11.89
CA VAL A 47 -5.70 -22.59 11.60
C VAL A 47 -6.49 -22.81 12.89
N GLU A 48 -5.91 -23.53 13.85
CA GLU A 48 -6.52 -23.77 15.17
C GLU A 48 -6.75 -22.46 15.93
N GLN A 49 -5.75 -21.56 15.98
CA GLN A 49 -5.91 -20.25 16.63
C GLN A 49 -6.92 -19.36 15.89
N CYS A 50 -7.00 -19.46 14.56
CA CYS A 50 -8.00 -18.74 13.76
C CYS A 50 -9.42 -19.21 14.08
N GLN A 51 -9.63 -20.50 14.33
CA GLN A 51 -10.94 -21.03 14.70
C GLN A 51 -11.34 -20.67 16.14
N LYS A 52 -10.39 -20.74 17.08
CA LYS A 52 -10.64 -20.53 18.53
C LYS A 52 -10.66 -19.05 18.95
N GLY A 53 -10.00 -18.17 18.19
CA GLY A 53 -9.85 -16.76 18.53
C GLY A 53 -11.14 -15.94 18.44
N THR A 54 -11.15 -14.78 19.10
CA THR A 54 -12.21 -13.77 18.95
C THR A 54 -12.20 -13.15 17.55
N ILE A 55 -13.28 -12.49 17.14
CA ILE A 55 -13.37 -11.82 15.83
C ILE A 55 -12.19 -10.87 15.56
N ASN A 56 -11.75 -10.13 16.58
CA ASN A 56 -10.59 -9.25 16.49
C ASN A 56 -9.29 -10.04 16.28
N HIS A 57 -9.13 -11.14 17.01
CA HIS A 57 -7.96 -12.00 16.87
C HIS A 57 -7.88 -12.64 15.48
N ARG A 58 -9.03 -13.05 14.91
CA ARG A 58 -9.09 -13.66 13.58
C ARG A 58 -8.65 -12.69 12.50
N ILE A 59 -9.04 -11.41 12.58
CA ILE A 59 -8.56 -10.41 11.63
C ILE A 59 -7.06 -10.13 11.82
N ASN A 60 -6.53 -10.14 13.05
CA ASN A 60 -5.07 -10.08 13.27
C ASN A 60 -4.34 -11.22 12.55
N ILE A 61 -4.86 -12.45 12.63
CA ILE A 61 -4.30 -13.60 11.91
C ILE A 61 -4.32 -13.36 10.39
N LEU A 62 -5.39 -12.79 9.83
CA LEU A 62 -5.44 -12.51 8.39
C LEU A 62 -4.37 -11.49 7.96
N TYR A 63 -4.14 -10.43 8.73
CA TYR A 63 -3.06 -9.47 8.46
C TYR A 63 -1.66 -10.08 8.66
N PHE A 64 -1.52 -11.01 9.60
CA PHE A 64 -0.31 -11.81 9.74
C PHE A 64 -0.07 -12.69 8.50
N LEU A 65 -1.11 -13.37 8.00
CA LEU A 65 -1.03 -14.19 6.80
C LEU A 65 -0.67 -13.36 5.56
N ASP A 66 -1.23 -12.15 5.43
CA ASP A 66 -0.86 -11.21 4.37
C ASP A 66 0.65 -10.93 4.37
N SER A 67 1.20 -10.55 5.52
CA SER A 67 2.64 -10.34 5.64
C SER A 67 3.45 -11.62 5.48
N LEU A 68 2.95 -12.78 5.94
CA LEU A 68 3.64 -14.06 5.82
C LEU A 68 3.78 -14.48 4.36
N CYS A 69 2.72 -14.32 3.57
CA CYS A 69 2.74 -14.60 2.13
C CYS A 69 3.68 -13.66 1.39
N GLU A 70 3.63 -12.36 1.68
CA GLU A 70 4.54 -11.38 1.06
C GLU A 70 6.01 -11.71 1.34
N THR A 71 6.37 -11.96 2.61
CA THR A 71 7.74 -12.33 2.99
C THR A 71 8.14 -13.71 2.44
N SER A 72 7.21 -14.66 2.35
CA SER A 72 7.46 -15.98 1.75
C SER A 72 7.85 -15.88 0.27
N LEU A 73 7.14 -15.03 -0.49
CA LEU A 73 7.42 -14.82 -1.91
C LEU A 73 8.75 -14.08 -2.11
N LEU A 74 9.04 -13.07 -1.28
CA LEU A 74 10.34 -12.39 -1.27
C LEU A 74 11.49 -13.37 -0.95
N ALA A 75 11.34 -14.22 0.07
CA ALA A 75 12.33 -15.23 0.43
C ALA A 75 12.56 -16.24 -0.71
N LYS A 76 11.52 -16.58 -1.47
CA LYS A 76 11.63 -17.42 -2.67
C LYS A 76 12.43 -16.71 -3.79
N ALA A 77 12.17 -15.43 -4.02
CA ALA A 77 12.83 -14.65 -5.07
C ALA A 77 14.35 -14.47 -4.83
N HIS A 78 14.78 -14.37 -3.56
CA HIS A 78 16.20 -14.23 -3.20
C HIS A 78 16.99 -15.55 -3.18
N ARG A 79 16.39 -16.69 -3.56
CA ARG A 79 17.12 -17.96 -3.64
C ARG A 79 17.93 -18.01 -4.94
N PRO A 80 19.23 -18.35 -4.90
CA PRO A 80 20.03 -18.49 -6.12
C PRO A 80 19.45 -19.60 -7.01
N PRO A 81 19.44 -19.41 -8.35
CA PRO A 81 18.94 -20.41 -9.28
C PRO A 81 19.74 -21.73 -9.13
N PRO A 82 19.09 -22.89 -9.33
CA PRO A 82 19.80 -24.17 -9.30
C PRO A 82 20.91 -24.20 -10.37
N PRO A 83 22.04 -24.88 -10.10
CA PRO A 83 23.13 -25.00 -11.08
C PRO A 83 22.65 -25.71 -12.34
N ASP A 84 23.13 -25.23 -13.50
CA ASP A 84 22.66 -25.62 -14.83
C ASP A 84 22.53 -27.14 -15.06
N PRO A 85 21.43 -27.61 -15.68
CA PRO A 85 21.21 -29.02 -15.99
C PRO A 85 22.10 -29.57 -17.12
N SER A 86 22.95 -28.75 -17.74
CA SER A 86 23.87 -29.14 -18.82
C SER A 86 25.15 -29.84 -18.30
N SER A 87 25.40 -29.82 -16.99
CA SER A 87 26.45 -30.61 -16.34
C SER A 87 26.05 -32.09 -16.31
N SER A 88 26.45 -32.83 -17.35
CA SER A 88 26.15 -34.25 -17.56
C SER A 88 26.68 -35.20 -16.47
N LEU A 89 27.42 -34.70 -15.46
CA LEU A 89 27.90 -35.52 -14.35
C LEU A 89 26.82 -35.78 -13.27
N ASN A 90 25.76 -34.97 -13.19
CA ASN A 90 24.76 -35.07 -12.11
C ASN A 90 23.47 -35.83 -12.50
N LYS A 91 23.35 -36.28 -13.75
CA LYS A 91 22.13 -36.95 -14.24
C LYS A 91 21.92 -38.35 -13.61
N GLN A 92 22.98 -38.98 -13.12
CA GLN A 92 22.93 -40.32 -12.52
C GLN A 92 22.69 -40.33 -11.00
N LEU A 93 22.92 -39.21 -10.29
CA LEU A 93 22.66 -39.10 -8.85
C LEU A 93 21.24 -38.59 -8.53
N LEU A 94 20.60 -37.87 -9.46
CA LEU A 94 19.24 -37.38 -9.30
C LEU A 94 18.17 -38.45 -9.61
N ALA A 95 18.46 -39.40 -10.52
CA ALA A 95 17.51 -40.46 -10.91
C ALA A 95 17.43 -41.63 -9.92
N SER A 96 18.40 -41.76 -9.00
CA SER A 96 18.51 -42.89 -8.07
C SER A 96 17.92 -42.61 -6.68
N SER A 97 17.34 -41.42 -6.47
CA SER A 97 16.76 -40.99 -5.19
C SER A 97 15.22 -40.97 -5.22
N SER A 98 14.62 -41.93 -5.91
CA SER A 98 13.17 -42.14 -6.02
C SER A 98 12.61 -43.07 -4.93
N SER A 99 13.27 -43.16 -3.77
CA SER A 99 12.78 -43.98 -2.65
C SER A 99 13.02 -43.41 -1.24
N SER A 100 13.16 -42.09 -1.08
CA SER A 100 13.05 -41.43 0.22
C SER A 100 12.86 -39.91 0.04
N GLY A 101 11.66 -39.43 0.37
CA GLY A 101 11.14 -38.09 0.07
C GLY A 101 11.89 -36.92 0.73
N ALA A 102 12.99 -36.50 0.13
CA ALA A 102 13.74 -35.30 0.52
C ALA A 102 14.13 -34.41 -0.70
N GLY A 103 13.45 -34.59 -1.83
CA GLY A 103 13.53 -33.74 -3.02
C GLY A 103 12.18 -33.10 -3.34
N ALA A 104 11.42 -32.71 -2.31
CA ALA A 104 10.14 -32.04 -2.50
C ALA A 104 10.38 -30.67 -3.15
N ASP A 105 9.67 -30.43 -4.26
CA ASP A 105 9.33 -29.12 -4.76
C ASP A 105 9.24 -28.12 -3.60
N LEU A 106 10.10 -27.09 -3.61
CA LEU A 106 9.95 -25.97 -2.69
C LEU A 106 8.66 -25.24 -3.07
N GLY A 107 7.55 -25.73 -2.53
CA GLY A 107 6.29 -25.01 -2.44
C GLY A 107 6.55 -23.60 -1.94
N SER A 108 5.64 -22.68 -2.24
CA SER A 108 5.77 -21.25 -1.95
C SER A 108 5.63 -20.94 -0.46
N PHE A 109 6.41 -21.62 0.39
CA PHE A 109 6.32 -21.70 1.83
C PHE A 109 4.86 -21.87 2.27
N TYR A 110 4.33 -20.89 3.01
CA TYR A 110 2.97 -20.91 3.53
C TYR A 110 1.90 -20.53 2.49
N VAL A 111 2.27 -19.98 1.33
CA VAL A 111 1.30 -19.55 0.29
C VAL A 111 0.47 -20.73 -0.21
N ASP A 112 1.07 -21.93 -0.33
CA ASP A 112 0.36 -23.11 -0.81
C ASP A 112 -0.68 -23.58 0.21
N PHE A 113 -0.35 -23.49 1.51
CA PHE A 113 -1.29 -23.78 2.59
C PHE A 113 -2.43 -22.77 2.65
N VAL A 114 -2.13 -21.47 2.51
CA VAL A 114 -3.15 -20.41 2.43
C VAL A 114 -4.05 -20.61 1.21
N SER A 115 -3.47 -20.93 0.05
CA SER A 115 -4.19 -21.18 -1.21
C SER A 115 -5.09 -22.42 -1.14
N ARG A 116 -4.71 -23.44 -0.35
CA ARG A 116 -5.51 -24.64 -0.10
C ARG A 116 -6.69 -24.35 0.83
N ASP A 117 -6.44 -23.64 1.94
CA ASP A 117 -7.42 -23.44 3.01
C ASP A 117 -8.11 -22.05 2.96
N LEU A 118 -7.96 -21.31 1.85
CA LEU A 118 -8.45 -19.95 1.68
C LEU A 118 -9.91 -19.77 2.10
N GLU A 119 -10.81 -20.61 1.58
CA GLU A 119 -12.25 -20.53 1.89
C GLU A 119 -12.52 -20.72 3.39
N LYS A 120 -11.81 -21.65 4.04
CA LYS A 120 -11.95 -21.92 5.48
C LYS A 120 -11.46 -20.74 6.31
N ILE A 121 -10.34 -20.14 5.94
CA ILE A 121 -9.78 -18.95 6.60
C ILE A 121 -10.78 -17.79 6.49
N VAL A 122 -11.31 -17.54 5.30
CA VAL A 122 -12.30 -16.48 5.06
C VAL A 122 -13.58 -16.70 5.88
N GLN A 123 -14.06 -17.95 5.97
CA GLN A 123 -15.22 -18.29 6.81
C GLN A 123 -14.93 -18.12 8.31
N CYS A 124 -13.69 -18.38 8.75
CA CYS A 124 -13.30 -18.13 10.14
C CYS A 124 -13.25 -16.64 10.45
N VAL A 125 -12.61 -15.84 9.59
CA VAL A 125 -12.43 -14.39 9.79
C VAL A 125 -13.73 -13.62 9.64
N VAL A 126 -14.56 -14.01 8.66
CA VAL A 126 -15.88 -13.44 8.37
C VAL A 126 -16.94 -14.55 8.48
N PRO A 127 -17.31 -14.92 9.72
CA PRO A 127 -18.37 -15.89 9.95
C PRO A 127 -19.73 -15.33 9.55
N GLU A 128 -20.70 -16.22 9.37
CA GLU A 128 -22.06 -15.83 9.03
C GLU A 128 -22.72 -15.04 10.18
N GLY A 129 -23.46 -13.99 9.82
CA GLY A 129 -24.15 -13.12 10.76
C GLY A 129 -23.43 -11.80 11.06
N ARG A 130 -23.99 -11.03 12.01
CA ARG A 130 -23.55 -9.65 12.29
C ARG A 130 -22.13 -9.55 12.86
N GLN A 131 -21.64 -10.60 13.49
CA GLN A 131 -20.33 -10.63 14.15
C GLN A 131 -19.15 -10.57 13.16
N GLY A 132 -19.33 -11.05 11.93
CA GLY A 132 -18.29 -11.03 10.89
C GLY A 132 -18.19 -9.70 10.13
N LEU A 133 -19.24 -8.87 10.18
CA LEU A 133 -19.33 -7.62 9.43
C LEU A 133 -18.17 -6.64 9.68
N PRO A 134 -17.65 -6.46 10.91
CA PRO A 134 -16.51 -5.57 11.17
C PRO A 134 -15.22 -5.96 10.45
N ASN A 135 -15.11 -7.21 9.98
CA ASN A 135 -13.93 -7.72 9.27
C ASN A 135 -14.13 -7.73 7.74
N LEU A 136 -15.35 -7.49 7.25
CA LEU A 136 -15.69 -7.69 5.83
C LEU A 136 -14.87 -6.80 4.90
N SER A 137 -14.82 -5.49 5.17
CA SER A 137 -14.10 -4.52 4.34
C SER A 137 -12.61 -4.82 4.27
N SER A 138 -11.98 -5.02 5.43
CA SER A 138 -10.55 -5.38 5.53
C SER A 138 -10.24 -6.71 4.84
N THR A 139 -11.12 -7.72 4.99
CA THR A 139 -10.95 -9.01 4.33
C THR A 139 -11.01 -8.86 2.80
N LYS A 140 -12.02 -8.14 2.28
CA LYS A 140 -12.13 -7.86 0.84
C LYS A 140 -10.91 -7.11 0.31
N GLN A 141 -10.42 -6.13 1.06
CA GLN A 141 -9.23 -5.36 0.69
C GLN A 141 -7.99 -6.25 0.58
N ILE A 142 -7.73 -7.11 1.58
CA ILE A 142 -6.58 -8.04 1.56
C ILE A 142 -6.71 -9.03 0.39
N LEU A 143 -7.89 -9.60 0.18
CA LEU A 143 -8.14 -10.50 -0.96
C LEU A 143 -7.94 -9.79 -2.31
N GLY A 144 -8.41 -8.55 -2.44
CA GLY A 144 -8.16 -7.71 -3.62
C GLY A 144 -6.66 -7.48 -3.85
N ASN A 145 -5.91 -7.19 -2.80
CA ASN A 145 -4.45 -7.05 -2.88
C ASN A 145 -3.77 -8.35 -3.32
N TRP A 146 -4.17 -9.50 -2.76
CA TRP A 146 -3.65 -10.81 -3.17
C TRP A 146 -3.96 -11.13 -4.63
N ARG A 147 -5.12 -10.72 -5.14
CA ARG A 147 -5.53 -10.88 -6.54
C ARG A 147 -4.67 -10.05 -7.47
N SER A 148 -4.49 -8.77 -7.15
CA SER A 148 -3.70 -7.83 -7.95
C SER A 148 -2.21 -8.19 -7.95
N LYS A 149 -1.66 -8.52 -6.78
CA LYS A 149 -0.25 -8.94 -6.62
C LYS A 149 0.03 -10.39 -7.04
N ARG A 150 -0.99 -11.14 -7.49
CA ARG A 150 -0.89 -12.57 -7.86
C ARG A 150 -0.27 -13.45 -6.76
N VAL A 151 -0.56 -13.12 -5.49
CA VAL A 151 -0.09 -13.91 -4.33
C VAL A 151 -0.75 -15.29 -4.33
N ILE A 152 -2.05 -15.33 -4.66
CA ILE A 152 -2.83 -16.56 -4.87
C ILE A 152 -3.48 -16.44 -6.26
N ASP A 153 -3.75 -17.59 -6.88
CA ASP A 153 -4.49 -17.67 -8.14
C ASP A 153 -5.78 -16.81 -8.09
N PRO A 154 -5.93 -15.84 -9.02
CA PRO A 154 -7.09 -14.95 -9.07
C PRO A 154 -8.44 -15.69 -9.06
N HIS A 155 -8.53 -16.85 -9.72
CA HIS A 155 -9.78 -17.62 -9.76
C HIS A 155 -10.23 -18.11 -8.39
N LYS A 156 -9.28 -18.53 -7.54
CA LYS A 156 -9.58 -18.96 -6.16
C LYS A 156 -10.06 -17.79 -5.30
N ILE A 157 -9.46 -16.61 -5.50
CA ILE A 157 -9.85 -15.40 -4.78
C ILE A 157 -11.25 -14.96 -5.22
N ASP A 158 -11.54 -14.98 -6.51
CA ASP A 158 -12.84 -14.58 -7.06
C ASP A 158 -13.97 -15.48 -6.57
N ARG A 159 -13.72 -16.78 -6.45
CA ARG A 159 -14.64 -17.72 -5.82
C ARG A 159 -14.89 -17.39 -4.35
N ALA A 160 -13.86 -17.06 -3.60
CA ALA A 160 -13.99 -16.67 -2.18
C ALA A 160 -14.76 -15.34 -2.01
N LEU A 161 -14.49 -14.35 -2.86
CA LEU A 161 -15.19 -13.05 -2.87
C LEU A 161 -16.67 -13.22 -3.26
N SER A 162 -16.95 -13.99 -4.32
CA SER A 162 -18.32 -14.27 -4.76
C SER A 162 -19.14 -14.96 -3.67
N SER A 163 -18.52 -15.92 -2.97
CA SER A 163 -19.14 -16.60 -1.83
C SER A 163 -19.43 -15.63 -0.67
N LEU A 164 -18.52 -14.71 -0.36
CA LEU A 164 -18.76 -13.65 0.63
C LEU A 164 -19.93 -12.75 0.26
N ASP A 165 -20.01 -12.33 -1.01
CA ASP A 165 -21.06 -11.43 -1.49
C ASP A 165 -22.43 -12.10 -1.54
N ALA A 166 -22.50 -13.36 -1.98
CA ALA A 166 -23.74 -14.14 -1.96
C ALA A 166 -24.29 -14.30 -0.52
N ARG A 167 -23.40 -14.53 0.46
CA ARG A 167 -23.78 -14.60 1.88
C ARG A 167 -24.28 -13.26 2.41
N LEU A 168 -23.64 -12.15 2.03
CA LEU A 168 -24.06 -10.81 2.43
C LEU A 168 -25.44 -10.44 1.85
N ALA A 169 -25.68 -10.76 0.58
CA ALA A 169 -26.97 -10.56 -0.07
C ALA A 169 -28.09 -11.37 0.60
N SER A 170 -27.79 -12.62 0.96
CA SER A 170 -28.71 -13.50 1.69
C SER A 170 -29.03 -12.96 3.09
N ALA A 171 -28.01 -12.46 3.81
CA ALA A 171 -28.17 -11.86 5.14
C ALA A 171 -29.01 -10.58 5.10
N SER A 172 -28.82 -9.75 4.07
CA SER A 172 -29.57 -8.49 3.90
C SER A 172 -31.06 -8.74 3.60
N THR A 173 -31.36 -9.75 2.77
CA THR A 173 -32.75 -10.11 2.41
C THR A 173 -33.55 -10.63 3.61
N SER A 174 -32.91 -11.33 4.55
CA SER A 174 -33.58 -11.86 5.75
C SER A 174 -34.06 -10.79 6.75
N VAL A 175 -33.60 -9.54 6.62
CA VAL A 175 -33.97 -8.42 7.51
C VAL A 175 -35.19 -7.63 6.98
N SER A 176 -35.63 -7.88 5.74
CA SER A 176 -36.63 -7.05 5.05
C SER A 176 -38.04 -7.64 4.96
N LEU A 177 -38.39 -8.69 5.72
CA LEU A 177 -39.79 -9.13 5.80
C LEU A 177 -40.60 -8.13 6.65
N PRO A 178 -41.63 -7.45 6.10
CA PRO A 178 -42.54 -6.65 6.90
C PRO A 178 -43.40 -7.59 7.73
N ALA A 179 -43.32 -7.45 9.06
CA ALA A 179 -44.26 -8.08 9.98
C ALA A 179 -45.68 -7.63 9.60
N SER A 180 -46.55 -8.59 9.29
CA SER A 180 -47.96 -8.32 9.06
C SER A 180 -48.62 -7.74 10.31
N ASP A 181 -49.54 -6.83 10.01
CA ASP A 181 -50.37 -5.99 10.85
C ASP A 181 -51.00 -6.68 12.08
N ALA A 182 -50.83 -6.07 13.26
CA ALA A 182 -51.69 -6.28 14.42
C ALA A 182 -51.59 -5.07 15.37
N PRO A 183 -52.70 -4.34 15.65
CA PRO A 183 -52.66 -3.19 16.54
C PRO A 183 -53.00 -3.62 17.96
N THR A 184 -52.05 -3.54 18.89
CA THR A 184 -52.38 -3.43 20.32
C THR A 184 -51.38 -2.53 21.04
N ALA A 185 -51.93 -1.43 21.56
CA ALA A 185 -51.22 -0.34 22.21
C ALA A 185 -50.67 -0.74 23.57
N HIS A 186 -49.35 -0.58 23.77
CA HIS A 186 -48.71 -0.31 25.06
C HIS A 186 -47.39 0.44 24.84
N PRO A 187 -47.15 1.58 25.52
CA PRO A 187 -45.88 2.29 25.41
C PRO A 187 -44.82 1.54 26.24
N ARG A 188 -43.91 0.83 25.57
CA ARG A 188 -42.77 0.18 26.23
C ARG A 188 -41.62 1.19 26.38
N PRO A 189 -40.96 1.25 27.55
CA PRO A 189 -39.85 2.16 27.77
C PRO A 189 -38.67 1.78 26.86
N HIS A 190 -38.04 2.80 26.29
CA HIS A 190 -36.92 2.75 25.37
C HIS A 190 -35.79 1.82 25.86
N SER A 191 -35.70 0.61 25.32
CA SER A 191 -34.49 -0.22 25.40
C SER A 191 -33.73 -0.18 24.08
N SER A 192 -33.11 0.96 23.76
CA SER A 192 -32.17 1.13 22.65
C SER A 192 -30.79 0.49 22.95
N HIS A 193 -30.71 -0.49 23.85
CA HIS A 193 -29.47 -1.12 24.34
C HIS A 193 -29.36 -2.62 23.98
N GLN A 194 -29.89 -3.05 22.84
CA GLN A 194 -29.44 -4.30 22.20
C GLN A 194 -28.14 -4.11 21.37
N GLN A 195 -27.39 -3.05 21.66
CA GLN A 195 -26.05 -2.81 21.13
C GLN A 195 -24.99 -3.29 22.14
N SER A 196 -24.69 -4.59 22.16
CA SER A 196 -23.30 -5.07 22.29
C SER A 196 -23.28 -6.60 22.19
N LEU A 197 -23.15 -7.07 20.96
CA LEU A 197 -22.87 -8.46 20.64
C LEU A 197 -21.44 -8.90 21.03
N LEU A 198 -20.63 -8.00 21.60
CA LEU A 198 -19.24 -8.21 22.05
C LEU A 198 -19.00 -7.47 23.37
N PRO A 199 -18.22 -8.04 24.32
CA PRO A 199 -17.94 -7.39 25.60
C PRO A 199 -17.18 -6.07 25.38
N ARG A 200 -17.44 -5.07 26.23
CA ARG A 200 -16.90 -3.70 26.10
C ARG A 200 -15.38 -3.66 25.94
N ASN A 201 -14.64 -4.53 26.62
CA ASN A 201 -13.19 -4.63 26.51
C ASN A 201 -12.75 -5.07 25.11
N GLU A 202 -13.51 -5.96 24.47
CA GLU A 202 -13.23 -6.42 23.11
C GLU A 202 -13.52 -5.33 22.08
N VAL A 203 -14.55 -4.50 22.33
CA VAL A 203 -14.84 -3.32 21.50
C VAL A 203 -13.70 -2.29 21.60
N PHE A 204 -13.24 -1.96 22.81
CA PHE A 204 -12.10 -1.04 22.96
C PHE A 204 -10.81 -1.59 22.35
N LYS A 205 -10.56 -2.88 22.54
CA LYS A 205 -9.42 -3.56 21.90
C LYS A 205 -9.51 -3.45 20.37
N ARG A 206 -10.71 -3.65 19.79
CA ARG A 206 -10.94 -3.50 18.35
C ARG A 206 -10.62 -2.08 17.88
N ILE A 207 -11.12 -1.08 18.58
CA ILE A 207 -10.88 0.34 18.26
C ILE A 207 -9.38 0.64 18.28
N GLU A 208 -8.66 0.20 19.30
CA GLU A 208 -7.23 0.46 19.41
C GLU A 208 -6.43 -0.29 18.32
N GLU A 209 -6.80 -1.53 18.03
CA GLU A 209 -6.19 -2.28 16.92
C GLU A 209 -6.45 -1.62 15.56
N ASP A 210 -7.66 -1.10 15.33
CA ASP A 210 -7.96 -0.36 14.10
C ASP A 210 -7.24 0.98 14.03
N ARG A 211 -7.09 1.68 15.15
CA ARG A 211 -6.25 2.89 15.24
C ARG A 211 -4.82 2.58 14.84
N GLU A 212 -4.27 1.48 15.34
CA GLU A 212 -2.93 1.01 15.00
C GLU A 212 -2.83 0.60 13.52
N ARG A 213 -3.84 -0.05 12.93
CA ARG A 213 -3.85 -0.36 11.49
C ARG A 213 -3.84 0.90 10.61
N HIS A 214 -4.66 1.88 10.93
CA HIS A 214 -4.72 3.14 10.18
C HIS A 214 -3.42 3.93 10.31
N LYS A 215 -2.83 3.93 11.52
CA LYS A 215 -1.49 4.48 11.75
C LYS A 215 -0.48 3.84 10.80
N ARG A 216 -0.43 2.50 10.72
CA ARG A 216 0.47 1.77 9.81
C ARG A 216 0.22 2.05 8.33
N LEU A 217 -1.05 2.22 7.94
CA LEU A 217 -1.39 2.60 6.57
C LEU A 217 -0.83 3.98 6.21
N ARG A 218 -0.96 4.96 7.11
CA ARG A 218 -0.40 6.30 6.92
C ARG A 218 1.12 6.31 6.95
N GLU A 219 1.75 5.54 7.84
CA GLU A 219 3.21 5.36 7.88
C GLU A 219 3.78 4.82 6.55
N ARG A 220 2.99 4.05 5.78
CA ARG A 220 3.41 3.53 4.48
C ARG A 220 3.11 4.48 3.31
N ARG A 221 2.24 5.47 3.51
CA ARG A 221 1.80 6.38 2.43
C ARG A 221 2.93 7.27 1.92
N TRP A 222 3.80 7.74 2.81
CA TRP A 222 4.90 8.65 2.50
C TRP A 222 6.23 7.95 2.21
N VAL A 223 6.26 6.61 2.26
CA VAL A 223 7.46 5.85 1.86
C VAL A 223 7.50 5.84 0.33
N GLN A 224 8.44 6.58 -0.24
CA GLN A 224 8.71 6.52 -1.68
C GLN A 224 9.31 5.16 -2.04
N SER A 225 8.82 4.55 -3.11
CA SER A 225 9.36 3.31 -3.65
C SER A 225 10.62 3.61 -4.44
N ILE A 226 11.80 3.46 -3.84
CA ILE A 226 13.06 3.55 -4.57
C ILE A 226 13.26 2.21 -5.30
N PRO A 227 13.26 2.16 -6.65
CA PRO A 227 13.65 0.97 -7.38
C PRO A 227 15.08 0.59 -6.97
N ASN A 228 15.26 -0.66 -6.56
CA ASN A 228 16.52 -1.16 -6.05
C ASN A 228 17.66 -0.93 -7.08
N PRO A 229 18.79 -0.27 -6.73
CA PRO A 229 19.89 -0.04 -7.66
C PRO A 229 20.54 -1.34 -8.17
N SER A 230 20.27 -2.49 -7.54
CA SER A 230 20.71 -3.80 -8.05
C SER A 230 19.84 -4.37 -9.18
N SER A 231 18.68 -3.78 -9.46
CA SER A 231 17.89 -4.06 -10.68
C SER A 231 18.48 -3.36 -11.92
N VAL A 232 19.31 -2.33 -11.71
CA VAL A 232 19.95 -1.52 -12.77
C VAL A 232 21.47 -1.50 -12.56
N ALA A 233 22.04 -2.60 -12.07
CA ALA A 233 23.48 -2.76 -12.02
C ALA A 233 24.01 -2.84 -13.46
N HIS A 234 24.32 -1.68 -14.04
CA HIS A 234 25.22 -1.59 -15.19
C HIS A 234 26.50 -2.38 -14.85
N PRO A 235 27.04 -3.19 -15.78
CA PRO A 235 28.27 -3.95 -15.55
C PRO A 235 29.52 -3.09 -15.29
N VAL A 236 29.39 -1.76 -15.24
CA VAL A 236 30.47 -0.80 -14.96
C VAL A 236 30.53 -0.36 -13.49
N ALA A 237 29.43 -0.40 -12.73
CA ALA A 237 29.43 0.02 -11.32
C ALA A 237 30.25 -0.92 -10.40
N ALA A 238 30.45 -2.17 -10.81
CA ALA A 238 31.29 -3.13 -10.09
C ALA A 238 32.79 -2.78 -10.14
N ALA A 239 33.24 -1.92 -11.06
CA ALA A 239 34.65 -1.62 -11.26
C ALA A 239 35.20 -0.50 -10.34
N LEU A 240 34.34 0.32 -9.72
CA LEU A 240 34.76 1.54 -9.00
C LEU A 240 34.31 1.62 -7.54
N GLY A 241 34.02 0.48 -6.90
CA GLY A 241 33.98 0.40 -5.44
C GLY A 241 33.02 1.38 -4.76
N GLY A 242 31.73 1.03 -4.75
CA GLY A 242 30.80 1.35 -3.67
C GLY A 242 30.79 2.80 -3.17
N ALA A 243 30.53 3.76 -4.04
CA ALA A 243 30.05 5.08 -3.63
C ALA A 243 28.59 5.23 -4.06
N SER A 244 27.71 5.42 -3.08
CA SER A 244 26.33 5.87 -3.32
C SER A 244 26.43 7.24 -3.99
N GLY A 245 26.26 7.29 -5.31
CA GLY A 245 26.38 8.51 -6.08
C GLY A 245 25.29 9.50 -5.68
N LEU A 246 25.70 10.64 -5.10
CA LEU A 246 24.90 11.86 -5.21
C LEU A 246 24.62 12.08 -6.70
N ALA A 247 23.37 12.41 -7.05
CA ALA A 247 22.88 12.60 -8.41
C ALA A 247 23.82 13.52 -9.21
N ALA A 248 24.81 12.90 -9.85
CA ALA A 248 25.81 13.59 -10.64
C ALA A 248 25.32 13.51 -12.08
N PHE A 249 25.06 14.68 -12.66
CA PHE A 249 24.83 14.94 -14.07
C PHE A 249 25.76 14.08 -14.95
N LEU A 250 25.30 12.89 -15.33
CA LEU A 250 25.96 12.06 -16.31
C LEU A 250 25.53 12.56 -17.70
N PRO A 251 26.45 12.71 -18.66
CA PRO A 251 26.10 13.15 -20.01
C PRO A 251 25.15 12.13 -20.63
N LEU A 252 24.00 12.61 -21.10
CA LEU A 252 23.01 11.86 -21.86
C LEU A 252 23.68 11.23 -23.10
N THR A 253 24.14 9.99 -22.97
CA THR A 253 24.37 9.15 -24.14
C THR A 253 23.02 8.58 -24.55
N GLU A 254 22.62 8.79 -25.80
CA GLU A 254 21.35 8.38 -26.46
C GLU A 254 20.99 6.88 -26.40
N ALA A 255 21.62 6.09 -25.54
CA ALA A 255 21.33 4.68 -25.38
C ALA A 255 20.62 4.44 -24.04
N GLU A 256 19.32 4.17 -24.15
CA GLU A 256 18.41 3.61 -23.15
C GLU A 256 17.59 4.65 -22.36
N GLU A 257 16.42 5.01 -22.92
CA GLU A 257 15.23 5.50 -22.19
C GLU A 257 14.83 4.47 -21.11
N ARG A 258 15.55 4.44 -20.00
CA ARG A 258 15.14 3.70 -18.79
C ARG A 258 14.74 4.74 -17.76
N GLU A 259 13.46 4.74 -17.37
CA GLU A 259 12.91 5.56 -16.29
C GLU A 259 13.81 5.45 -15.05
N LEU A 260 14.50 6.53 -14.72
CA LEU A 260 15.36 6.58 -13.55
C LEU A 260 14.48 6.67 -12.29
N PRO A 261 14.96 6.24 -11.13
CA PRO A 261 14.28 6.46 -9.85
C PRO A 261 13.84 7.91 -9.61
N LEU A 262 14.62 8.89 -10.10
CA LEU A 262 14.29 10.32 -10.03
C LEU A 262 13.12 10.69 -10.95
N ASP A 263 12.95 10.02 -12.08
CA ASP A 263 11.84 10.28 -13.01
C ASP A 263 10.52 9.79 -12.39
N VAL A 264 10.53 8.69 -11.63
CA VAL A 264 9.35 8.18 -10.91
C VAL A 264 8.97 9.07 -9.72
N GLU A 265 9.95 9.63 -9.02
CA GLU A 265 9.71 10.60 -7.94
C GLU A 265 9.07 11.88 -8.50
N PHE A 266 9.67 12.44 -9.55
CA PHE A 266 9.17 13.64 -10.21
C PHE A 266 7.76 13.45 -10.78
N GLU A 267 7.50 12.36 -11.50
CA GLU A 267 6.18 12.13 -12.10
C GLU A 267 5.10 12.02 -11.01
N ASN A 268 5.39 11.33 -9.90
CA ASN A 268 4.45 11.21 -8.79
C ASN A 268 4.23 12.55 -8.06
N GLU A 269 5.28 13.35 -7.86
CA GLU A 269 5.14 14.72 -7.31
C GLU A 269 4.34 15.61 -8.26
N TRP A 270 4.60 15.51 -9.56
CA TRP A 270 3.90 16.27 -10.60
C TRP A 270 2.41 15.92 -10.66
N GLU A 271 2.06 14.63 -10.68
CA GLU A 271 0.66 14.15 -10.68
C GLU A 271 -0.10 14.54 -9.40
N THR A 272 0.61 14.73 -8.28
CA THR A 272 0.03 15.08 -6.98
C THR A 272 0.18 16.56 -6.62
N THR A 273 0.76 17.36 -7.52
CA THR A 273 0.89 18.81 -7.33
C THR A 273 -0.51 19.43 -7.32
N SER A 274 -0.90 19.98 -6.18
CA SER A 274 -2.14 20.74 -6.06
C SER A 274 -1.97 22.18 -6.51
N ASP A 275 -3.06 22.82 -6.94
CA ASP A 275 -3.07 24.25 -7.22
C ASP A 275 -2.67 25.05 -5.98
N TRP A 276 -1.97 26.17 -6.23
CA TRP A 276 -1.57 27.13 -5.22
C TRP A 276 -2.78 27.70 -4.48
N ASN A 277 -2.78 27.67 -3.15
CA ASN A 277 -3.90 28.06 -2.30
C ASN A 277 -3.50 29.09 -1.22
N GLU A 278 -4.45 29.40 -0.33
CA GLU A 278 -4.26 30.40 0.75
C GLU A 278 -3.20 29.96 1.78
N ASP A 279 -3.15 28.68 2.13
CA ASP A 279 -2.15 28.13 3.06
C ASP A 279 -0.73 28.29 2.47
N ASP A 280 -0.58 28.17 1.14
CA ASP A 280 0.71 28.41 0.46
C ASP A 280 1.13 29.89 0.54
N VAL A 281 0.18 30.82 0.40
CA VAL A 281 0.45 32.26 0.58
C VAL A 281 0.85 32.56 2.02
N GLU A 282 0.14 31.98 2.99
CA GLU A 282 0.46 32.12 4.41
C GLU A 282 1.86 31.57 4.73
N ALA A 283 2.19 30.38 4.24
CA ALA A 283 3.51 29.76 4.42
C ALA A 283 4.65 30.62 3.85
N VAL A 284 4.46 31.19 2.65
CA VAL A 284 5.46 32.11 2.05
C VAL A 284 5.61 33.40 2.84
N MET A 285 4.50 33.95 3.37
CA MET A 285 4.55 35.15 4.20
C MET A 285 5.27 34.90 5.53
N GLU A 286 4.99 33.76 6.19
CA GLU A 286 5.66 33.33 7.43
C GLU A 286 7.17 33.15 7.19
N GLU A 287 7.56 32.46 6.12
CA GLU A 287 8.97 32.26 5.77
C GLU A 287 9.69 33.60 5.49
N ARG A 288 9.02 34.52 4.77
CA ARG A 288 9.55 35.86 4.49
C ARG A 288 9.80 36.66 5.77
N GLU A 289 8.89 36.57 6.74
CA GLU A 289 9.03 37.29 8.02
C GLU A 289 10.18 36.74 8.87
N LEU A 290 10.41 35.43 8.82
CA LEU A 290 11.56 34.77 9.48
C LEU A 290 12.91 35.18 8.88
N TRP A 291 12.98 35.38 7.56
CA TRP A 291 14.25 35.70 6.87
C TRP A 291 14.58 37.19 6.86
N ILE A 292 13.58 38.07 6.96
CA ILE A 292 13.77 39.53 7.06
C ILE A 292 13.07 40.05 8.33
N PRO A 293 13.70 39.90 9.51
CA PRO A 293 13.16 40.46 10.73
C PRO A 293 13.14 42.00 10.61
N GLY A 294 11.94 42.61 10.55
CA GLY A 294 11.77 44.06 10.65
C GLY A 294 11.31 44.81 9.39
N GLY A 295 10.73 44.16 8.39
CA GLY A 295 10.10 44.81 7.22
C GLY A 295 8.80 45.60 7.52
N GLY A 296 8.55 45.96 8.78
CA GLY A 296 7.34 46.62 9.26
C GLY A 296 7.59 48.00 9.84
N SER A 297 8.19 48.92 9.07
CA SER A 297 7.72 50.32 8.95
C SER A 297 8.59 51.07 7.94
N GLY A 298 8.02 51.47 6.82
CA GLY A 298 8.69 52.37 5.90
C GLY A 298 8.34 52.09 4.45
N THR A 299 7.30 52.78 3.99
CA THR A 299 6.98 53.02 2.58
C THR A 299 8.24 53.14 1.71
N THR A 300 8.58 52.12 0.92
CA THR A 300 9.35 52.31 -0.32
C THR A 300 8.87 51.29 -1.35
N ASN A 301 8.35 51.80 -2.48
CA ASN A 301 7.94 51.03 -3.65
C ASN A 301 9.10 50.17 -4.18
N PRO A 302 8.89 48.88 -4.53
CA PRO A 302 9.94 48.01 -5.06
C PRO A 302 10.05 48.17 -6.59
N MET A 303 10.31 49.39 -7.06
CA MET A 303 10.56 49.67 -8.48
C MET A 303 11.80 50.57 -8.69
N ASN A 304 12.73 50.56 -7.74
CA ASN A 304 13.95 51.36 -7.85
C ASN A 304 15.19 50.63 -7.29
N VAL A 305 15.48 49.46 -7.82
CA VAL A 305 16.84 48.89 -7.75
C VAL A 305 17.58 49.36 -9.00
N VAL A 306 18.06 50.60 -8.97
CA VAL A 306 19.00 51.10 -9.99
C VAL A 306 20.36 50.46 -9.72
N PHE A 307 20.77 49.54 -10.59
CA PHE A 307 22.14 49.05 -10.70
C PHE A 307 23.07 50.24 -10.98
N ARG A 308 23.83 50.68 -9.97
CA ARG A 308 24.85 51.72 -10.15
C ARG A 308 26.12 51.07 -10.72
N GLY A 309 26.12 50.87 -12.04
CA GLY A 309 27.31 50.52 -12.82
C GLY A 309 28.28 51.70 -12.93
N GLN A 310 29.57 51.39 -12.83
CA GLN A 310 30.69 52.31 -12.77
C GLN A 310 31.27 52.53 -14.19
N GLY A 311 31.52 53.79 -14.56
CA GLY A 311 32.11 54.22 -15.84
C GLY A 311 31.22 55.28 -16.49
N GLY A 312 31.64 56.45 -16.94
CA GLY A 312 32.97 56.94 -17.28
C GLY A 312 32.82 57.75 -18.57
N GLY A 313 32.58 59.06 -18.45
CA GLY A 313 32.95 60.07 -19.46
C GLY A 313 32.04 60.30 -20.67
N MET A 314 31.76 61.60 -20.88
CA MET A 314 31.61 62.34 -22.15
C MET A 314 30.22 62.43 -22.80
N ASP A 315 29.56 63.56 -22.48
CA ASP A 315 28.90 64.53 -23.36
C ASP A 315 28.48 64.10 -24.78
N LEU A 316 27.20 64.29 -25.12
CA LEU A 316 26.75 65.33 -26.07
C LEU A 316 25.22 65.32 -26.29
N GLU A 317 24.74 66.52 -26.60
CA GLU A 317 23.40 67.08 -26.76
C GLU A 317 22.32 66.31 -27.57
N GLY A 318 21.06 66.52 -27.15
CA GLY A 318 20.03 67.13 -28.01
C GLY A 318 19.12 66.22 -28.83
N GLY A 319 17.80 66.26 -28.58
CA GLY A 319 16.81 65.76 -29.54
C GLY A 319 15.41 65.51 -28.96
N THR A 320 14.58 66.55 -28.94
CA THR A 320 13.13 66.52 -28.68
C THR A 320 12.36 65.65 -29.67
N GLY A 321 11.32 64.94 -29.20
CA GLY A 321 10.34 64.30 -30.09
C GLY A 321 9.24 63.57 -29.32
N GLU A 322 8.17 64.29 -28.98
CA GLU A 322 6.88 63.74 -28.57
C GLU A 322 6.30 62.85 -29.69
N ASN A 323 5.74 61.68 -29.37
CA ASN A 323 4.43 61.33 -29.94
C ASN A 323 3.67 60.21 -29.19
N THR A 324 2.37 60.42 -29.20
CA THR A 324 1.29 59.82 -28.43
C THR A 324 0.87 58.42 -28.90
N VAL A 325 0.55 57.59 -27.89
CA VAL A 325 -0.41 56.48 -27.79
C VAL A 325 -1.23 56.10 -29.04
N ARG A 326 -1.23 54.79 -29.37
CA ARG A 326 -2.40 54.09 -29.94
C ARG A 326 -2.44 52.62 -29.49
N GLU A 327 -3.38 52.35 -28.59
CA GLU A 327 -3.87 51.05 -28.15
C GLU A 327 -4.62 50.34 -29.30
N ARG A 328 -4.44 49.02 -29.46
CA ARG A 328 -5.13 48.23 -30.50
C ARG A 328 -5.72 46.97 -29.87
N VAL A 329 -7.05 46.95 -29.77
CA VAL A 329 -7.91 45.79 -29.43
C VAL A 329 -7.99 44.84 -30.64
N PRO A 330 -8.08 43.51 -30.47
CA PRO A 330 -8.45 42.59 -31.55
C PRO A 330 -9.95 42.23 -31.52
N GLU A 331 -10.59 42.33 -32.70
CA GLU A 331 -11.97 41.94 -33.02
C GLU A 331 -12.19 40.42 -33.06
N GLU A 332 -13.38 40.00 -32.67
CA GLU A 332 -14.02 38.70 -32.98
C GLU A 332 -14.41 38.61 -34.47
N LEU A 333 -14.42 37.39 -35.03
CA LEU A 333 -15.63 36.68 -35.52
C LEU A 333 -15.26 35.57 -36.53
N GLY A 334 -15.93 34.42 -36.41
CA GLY A 334 -15.88 33.33 -37.37
C GLY A 334 -16.64 32.08 -36.91
N GLU A 335 -17.95 32.19 -36.68
CA GLU A 335 -18.89 31.07 -36.58
C GLU A 335 -19.23 30.49 -37.97
N GLU A 336 -19.48 29.19 -38.07
CA GLU A 336 -20.35 28.48 -39.04
C GLU A 336 -20.29 26.93 -38.79
N PRO A 337 -21.26 26.10 -39.22
CA PRO A 337 -22.48 25.83 -38.47
C PRO A 337 -22.79 24.32 -38.25
N MET A 338 -23.96 24.12 -37.66
CA MET A 338 -24.65 22.91 -37.22
C MET A 338 -25.20 22.06 -38.38
N ASP A 339 -24.97 20.74 -38.37
CA ASP A 339 -25.73 19.77 -39.18
C ASP A 339 -26.31 18.65 -38.28
N LEU A 340 -27.63 18.65 -38.20
CA LEU A 340 -28.50 17.60 -37.67
C LEU A 340 -29.09 16.85 -38.88
N GLU A 341 -28.86 15.55 -39.00
CA GLU A 341 -29.72 14.68 -39.81
C GLU A 341 -30.13 13.44 -39.03
N ASP A 342 -31.46 13.30 -38.91
CA ASP A 342 -32.21 12.12 -38.54
C ASP A 342 -31.90 10.94 -39.48
N THR A 343 -31.84 9.72 -38.96
CA THR A 343 -32.44 8.58 -39.65
C THR A 343 -32.85 7.47 -38.68
N ALA A 344 -33.99 6.87 -39.02
CA ALA A 344 -34.83 5.94 -38.28
C ALA A 344 -34.23 4.55 -38.01
#